data_AF-A0A6P2C1V8-F1
#
_entry.id   AF-A0A6P2C1V8-F1
#
_cell.length_a   1.000
_cell.length_b   1.000
_cell.length_c   1.000
_cell.angle_alpha   90.00
_cell.angle_beta   90.00
_cell.angle_gamma   90.00
#
_symmetry.space_group_name_H-M   'P 1'
#
loop_
_entity.id
_entity.type
_entity.pdbx_description
1 polymer ?
#
loop_
_entity_poly.entity_id
_entity_poly.type
_entity_poly.pdbx_seq_one_letter_code
_entity_poly.pdbx_strand_id
1 'polypeptide(L)'
;MTAIATPANRAALRDLLRAENEQLTQLLGGLTAAQWQTESLCAGWTVREVAAHLTAVLARGYPLPFLRIKARTALLETVVHQQDIRRPLGAAREIPASVLCTVLATAARTYPARTGGLCLQAFDLPWIRYDDGPPVTGPGEALLMAMCGRPAALAELTGAGVAILASRIGGKRPR
;
A
#
# COMPACT_ATOMS: atom_id res chain seq x y z
N MET A 1 -18.07 18.42 0.70
CA MET A 1 -17.15 17.26 0.65
C MET A 1 -17.18 16.60 2.03
N THR A 2 -17.79 15.43 2.15
CA THR A 2 -17.84 14.69 3.43
C THR A 2 -16.45 14.08 3.68
N ALA A 3 -15.87 14.34 4.86
CA ALA A 3 -14.63 13.69 5.26
C ALA A 3 -14.86 12.17 5.32
N ILE A 4 -14.08 11.39 4.54
CA ILE A 4 -14.18 9.94 4.61
C ILE A 4 -13.46 9.49 5.89
N ALA A 5 -14.24 9.03 6.85
CA ALA A 5 -13.74 8.63 8.15
C ALA A 5 -12.88 7.35 8.02
N THR A 6 -11.66 7.41 8.54
CA THR A 6 -10.89 6.20 8.91
C THR A 6 -11.69 5.36 9.92
N PRO A 7 -11.50 4.03 10.02
CA PRO A 7 -12.35 3.17 10.83
C PRO A 7 -12.44 3.66 12.28
N ALA A 8 -13.67 3.84 12.74
CA ALA A 8 -14.01 4.45 14.03
C ALA A 8 -13.50 3.65 15.25
N ASN A 9 -13.28 2.34 15.10
CA ASN A 9 -12.81 1.47 16.17
C ASN A 9 -12.07 0.22 15.65
N ARG A 10 -11.58 -0.61 16.57
CA ARG A 10 -10.85 -1.86 16.26
C ARG A 10 -11.71 -2.92 15.56
N ALA A 11 -13.03 -2.94 15.77
CA ALA A 11 -13.92 -3.88 15.09
C ALA A 11 -14.02 -3.53 13.60
N ALA A 12 -14.34 -2.26 13.30
CA ALA A 12 -14.39 -1.77 11.91
C ALA A 12 -13.07 -2.02 11.15
N LEU A 13 -11.92 -1.84 11.81
CA LEU A 13 -10.63 -2.15 11.19
C LEU A 13 -10.44 -3.64 10.87
N ARG A 14 -10.94 -4.54 11.73
CA ARG A 14 -10.91 -5.98 11.46
C ARG A 14 -11.81 -6.36 10.30
N ASP A 15 -12.95 -5.70 10.16
CA ASP A 15 -13.88 -5.93 9.05
C ASP A 15 -13.25 -5.51 7.71
N LEU A 16 -12.57 -4.36 7.66
CA LEU A 16 -11.78 -3.95 6.49
C LEU A 16 -10.70 -4.98 6.14
N LEU A 17 -9.93 -5.44 7.14
CA LEU A 17 -8.89 -6.44 6.91
C LEU A 17 -9.46 -7.78 6.41
N ARG A 18 -10.62 -8.20 6.94
CA ARG A 18 -11.31 -9.41 6.46
C ARG A 18 -11.72 -9.26 5.00
N ALA A 19 -12.36 -8.16 4.64
CA ALA A 19 -12.78 -7.89 3.26
C ALA A 19 -11.58 -7.85 2.30
N GLU A 20 -10.46 -7.24 2.71
CA GLU A 20 -9.25 -7.23 1.88
C GLU A 20 -8.60 -8.62 1.75
N ASN A 21 -8.68 -9.48 2.77
CA ASN A 21 -8.21 -10.86 2.67
C ASN A 21 -9.11 -11.73 1.77
N GLU A 22 -10.42 -11.49 1.78
CA GLU A 22 -11.36 -12.14 0.86
C GLU A 22 -11.07 -11.73 -0.60
N GLN A 23 -10.85 -10.43 -0.84
CA GLN A 23 -10.44 -9.91 -2.15
C GLN A 23 -9.10 -10.48 -2.64
N LEU A 24 -8.12 -10.62 -1.73
CA LEU A 24 -6.86 -11.30 -2.04
C LEU A 24 -7.09 -12.77 -2.40
N THR A 25 -7.92 -13.48 -1.64
CA THR A 25 -8.24 -14.89 -1.90
C THR A 25 -8.88 -15.06 -3.28
N GLN A 26 -9.83 -14.18 -3.63
CA GLN A 26 -10.46 -14.18 -4.96
C GLN A 26 -9.46 -13.90 -6.07
N LEU A 27 -8.56 -12.92 -5.90
CA LEU A 27 -7.48 -12.65 -6.86
C LEU A 27 -6.63 -13.88 -7.09
N LEU A 28 -6.08 -14.46 -6.02
CA LEU A 28 -5.14 -15.58 -6.11
C LEU A 28 -5.81 -16.84 -6.68
N GLY A 29 -7.08 -17.08 -6.35
CA GLY A 29 -7.86 -18.20 -6.89
C GLY A 29 -8.12 -18.11 -8.40
N GLY A 30 -8.04 -16.91 -8.99
CA GLY A 30 -8.24 -16.69 -10.43
C GLY A 30 -6.95 -16.71 -11.27
N LEU A 31 -5.77 -16.85 -10.65
CA LEU A 31 -4.49 -16.77 -11.36
C LEU A 31 -4.16 -18.08 -12.10
N THR A 32 -3.75 -17.94 -13.37
CA THR A 32 -3.18 -19.03 -14.16
C THR A 32 -1.75 -19.36 -13.73
N ALA A 33 -1.26 -20.55 -14.09
CA ALA A 33 0.12 -20.98 -13.78
C ALA A 33 1.18 -20.01 -14.33
N ALA A 34 0.96 -19.39 -15.49
CA ALA A 34 1.88 -18.39 -16.05
C ALA A 34 1.88 -17.08 -15.24
N GLN A 35 0.69 -16.60 -14.82
CA GLN A 35 0.57 -15.39 -14.01
C GLN A 35 1.24 -15.53 -12.65
N TRP A 36 1.23 -16.74 -12.06
CA TRP A 36 1.99 -17.03 -10.84
C TRP A 36 3.50 -16.78 -10.96
N GLN A 37 4.07 -16.90 -12.17
CA GLN A 37 5.49 -16.70 -12.44
C GLN A 37 5.83 -15.29 -12.93
N THR A 38 4.84 -14.40 -13.05
CA THR A 38 5.08 -13.00 -13.46
C THR A 38 5.88 -12.27 -12.38
N GLU A 39 6.85 -11.44 -12.77
CA GLU A 39 7.55 -10.56 -11.84
C GLU A 39 6.58 -9.57 -11.18
N SER A 40 6.67 -9.45 -9.86
CA SER A 40 5.88 -8.51 -9.08
C SER A 40 6.59 -7.14 -9.00
N LEU A 41 5.93 -6.15 -8.39
CA LEU A 41 6.62 -4.89 -8.04
C LEU A 41 7.59 -5.03 -6.85
N CYS A 42 7.58 -6.17 -6.14
CA CYS A 42 8.64 -6.50 -5.18
C CYS A 42 9.86 -7.00 -5.96
N ALA A 43 10.95 -6.23 -5.92
CA ALA A 43 12.16 -6.54 -6.70
C ALA A 43 12.67 -7.96 -6.42
N GLY A 44 12.87 -8.73 -7.50
CA GLY A 44 13.34 -10.11 -7.46
C GLY A 44 12.29 -11.13 -7.01
N TRP A 45 11.04 -10.72 -6.82
CA TRP A 45 9.94 -11.61 -6.42
C TRP A 45 8.91 -11.70 -7.53
N THR A 46 8.49 -12.92 -7.81
CA THR A 46 7.32 -13.28 -8.58
C THR A 46 6.03 -13.09 -7.77
N VAL A 47 4.88 -13.12 -8.46
CA VAL A 47 3.55 -13.14 -7.83
C VAL A 47 3.44 -14.26 -6.78
N ARG A 48 4.03 -15.43 -7.06
CA ARG A 48 4.08 -16.56 -6.12
C ARG A 48 4.78 -16.21 -4.81
N GLU A 49 5.92 -15.53 -4.88
CA GLU A 49 6.70 -15.17 -3.69
C GLU A 49 6.00 -14.09 -2.85
N VAL A 50 5.35 -13.12 -3.50
CA VAL A 50 4.51 -12.13 -2.79
C VAL A 50 3.33 -12.83 -2.08
N ALA A 51 2.65 -13.77 -2.74
CA ALA A 51 1.54 -14.50 -2.12
C ALA A 51 2.01 -15.39 -0.96
N ALA A 52 3.17 -16.05 -1.09
CA ALA A 52 3.77 -16.84 -0.02
C ALA A 52 4.12 -15.96 1.19
N HIS A 53 4.68 -14.77 0.95
CA HIS A 53 4.96 -13.79 1.99
C HIS A 53 3.70 -13.34 2.73
N LEU A 54 2.65 -12.95 1.99
CA LEU A 54 1.37 -12.58 2.59
C LEU A 54 0.78 -13.72 3.42
N THR A 55 0.91 -14.96 2.97
CA THR A 55 0.46 -16.13 3.74
C THR A 55 1.25 -16.28 5.03
N ALA A 56 2.58 -16.15 4.99
CA ALA A 56 3.43 -16.25 6.18
C ALA A 56 3.16 -15.13 7.21
N VAL A 57 2.86 -13.92 6.73
CA VAL A 57 2.57 -12.74 7.56
C VAL A 57 1.15 -12.80 8.16
N LEU A 58 0.18 -13.35 7.42
CA LEU A 58 -1.24 -13.41 7.82
C LEU A 58 -1.63 -14.73 8.51
N ALA A 59 -0.87 -15.80 8.34
CA ALA A 59 -1.09 -17.08 9.01
C ALA A 59 -0.88 -16.94 10.52
N ARG A 60 -1.97 -16.77 11.25
CA ARG A 60 -2.03 -17.07 12.69
C ARG A 60 -1.73 -18.56 12.87
N GLY A 61 -0.54 -18.89 13.38
CA GLY A 61 -0.22 -20.28 13.73
C GLY A 61 1.26 -20.65 13.70
N TYR A 62 2.13 -19.87 13.05
CA TYR A 62 3.57 -20.07 13.21
C TYR A 62 4.02 -19.47 14.55
N PRO A 63 4.81 -20.19 15.37
CA PRO A 63 5.25 -19.73 16.68
C PRO A 63 6.39 -18.71 16.52
N LEU A 64 6.09 -17.56 15.93
CA LEU A 64 6.95 -16.38 16.01
C LEU A 64 6.31 -15.44 17.04
N PRO A 65 6.55 -15.65 18.36
CA PRO A 65 5.95 -14.86 19.44
C PRO A 65 6.25 -13.35 19.39
N PHE A 66 7.09 -12.92 18.44
CA PHE A 66 7.52 -11.54 18.25
C PHE A 66 6.86 -10.83 17.06
N LEU A 67 6.15 -11.55 16.16
CA LEU A 67 5.53 -10.94 14.98
C LEU A 67 4.06 -10.54 15.25
N ARG A 68 3.82 -9.70 16.26
CA ARG A 68 2.50 -9.05 16.44
C ARG A 68 2.43 -7.82 15.54
N ILE A 69 2.04 -8.02 14.29
CA ILE A 69 1.72 -6.90 13.40
C ILE A 69 0.40 -6.27 13.86
N LYS A 70 0.41 -4.94 14.02
CA LYS A 70 -0.81 -4.19 14.35
C LYS A 70 -1.79 -4.30 13.17
N ALA A 71 -3.08 -4.45 13.44
CA ALA A 71 -4.10 -4.63 12.40
C ALA A 71 -4.08 -3.57 11.27
N ARG A 72 -3.69 -2.32 11.57
CA ARG A 72 -3.53 -1.27 10.54
C ARG A 72 -2.35 -1.54 9.61
N THR A 73 -1.22 -2.01 10.15
CA THR A 73 -0.07 -2.41 9.35
C THR A 73 -0.41 -3.64 8.53
N ALA A 74 -1.13 -4.63 9.09
CA ALA A 74 -1.59 -5.78 8.31
C ALA A 74 -2.48 -5.36 7.13
N LEU A 75 -3.43 -4.43 7.34
CA LEU A 75 -4.25 -3.88 6.27
C LEU A 75 -3.40 -3.18 5.19
N LEU A 76 -2.41 -2.38 5.61
CA LEU A 76 -1.47 -1.72 4.71
C LEU A 76 -0.69 -2.75 3.85
N GLU A 77 -0.08 -3.75 4.48
CA GLU A 77 0.68 -4.80 3.79
C GLU A 77 -0.22 -5.56 2.80
N THR A 78 -1.43 -5.96 3.20
CA THR A 78 -2.38 -6.66 2.32
C THR A 78 -2.73 -5.82 1.09
N VAL A 79 -3.08 -4.54 1.26
CA VAL A 79 -3.48 -3.68 0.13
C VAL A 79 -2.31 -3.41 -0.82
N VAL A 80 -1.13 -3.10 -0.28
CA VAL A 80 0.04 -2.79 -1.11
C VAL A 80 0.52 -4.01 -1.88
N HIS A 81 0.60 -5.18 -1.23
CA HIS A 81 1.03 -6.40 -1.91
C HIS A 81 0.00 -6.97 -2.89
N GLN A 82 -1.29 -6.68 -2.69
CA GLN A 82 -2.26 -6.92 -3.77
C GLN A 82 -1.91 -6.09 -5.01
N GLN A 83 -1.47 -4.85 -4.86
CA GLN A 83 -1.06 -4.01 -6.00
C GLN A 83 0.29 -4.42 -6.59
N ASP A 84 1.20 -4.94 -5.77
CA ASP A 84 2.45 -5.54 -6.27
C ASP A 84 2.18 -6.73 -7.21
N ILE A 85 1.04 -7.41 -7.05
CA ILE A 85 0.57 -8.49 -7.93
C ILE A 85 -0.26 -7.94 -9.10
N ARG A 86 -1.22 -7.06 -8.83
CA ARG A 86 -2.22 -6.62 -9.81
C ARG A 86 -1.63 -5.77 -10.92
N ARG A 87 -0.74 -4.84 -10.59
CA ARG A 87 -0.19 -3.89 -11.57
C ARG A 87 0.62 -4.59 -12.68
N PRO A 88 1.55 -5.51 -12.39
CA PRO A 88 2.26 -6.27 -13.44
C PRO A 88 1.34 -7.18 -14.28
N LEU A 89 0.23 -7.62 -13.70
CA LEU A 89 -0.76 -8.45 -14.40
C LEU A 89 -1.80 -7.64 -15.19
N GLY A 90 -1.78 -6.30 -15.13
CA GLY A 90 -2.82 -5.44 -15.70
C GLY A 90 -4.21 -5.64 -15.06
N ALA A 91 -4.27 -6.21 -13.84
CA ALA A 91 -5.49 -6.61 -13.17
C ALA A 91 -6.05 -5.51 -12.27
N ALA A 92 -6.58 -4.44 -12.90
CA ALA A 92 -7.13 -3.28 -12.22
C ALA A 92 -8.16 -3.63 -11.13
N ARG A 93 -8.21 -2.84 -10.06
CA ARG A 93 -9.27 -2.88 -9.05
C ARG A 93 -9.63 -1.47 -8.62
N GLU A 94 -10.86 -1.29 -8.18
CA GLU A 94 -11.22 -0.12 -7.37
C GLU A 94 -10.92 -0.44 -5.90
N ILE A 95 -10.21 0.45 -5.20
CA ILE A 95 -10.00 0.34 -3.76
C ILE A 95 -11.03 1.23 -3.09
N PRO A 96 -11.88 0.70 -2.18
CA PRO A 96 -12.83 1.53 -1.46
C PRO A 96 -12.14 2.69 -0.75
N ALA A 97 -12.68 3.89 -0.90
CA ALA A 97 -12.08 5.11 -0.36
C ALA A 97 -11.80 5.04 1.15
N SER A 98 -12.64 4.35 1.93
CA SER A 98 -12.43 4.11 3.36
C SER A 98 -11.17 3.28 3.65
N VAL A 99 -10.88 2.26 2.83
CA VAL A 99 -9.65 1.48 2.89
C VAL A 99 -8.47 2.36 2.51
N LEU A 100 -8.56 3.05 1.36
CA LEU A 100 -7.46 3.83 0.81
C LEU A 100 -7.04 4.98 1.73
N CYS A 101 -7.99 5.76 2.26
CA CYS A 101 -7.72 6.79 3.28
C CYS A 101 -7.06 6.20 4.54
N THR A 102 -7.46 5.00 4.97
CA THR A 102 -6.91 4.33 6.15
C THR A 102 -5.46 3.92 5.94
N VAL A 103 -5.14 3.31 4.79
CA VAL A 103 -3.79 2.86 4.49
C VAL A 103 -2.87 4.02 4.11
N LEU A 104 -3.35 5.08 3.46
CA LEU A 104 -2.61 6.33 3.24
C LEU A 104 -2.19 6.98 4.57
N ALA A 105 -3.15 7.16 5.49
CA ALA A 105 -2.86 7.69 6.82
C ALA A 105 -1.93 6.77 7.64
N THR A 106 -1.93 5.46 7.38
CA THR A 106 -1.03 4.52 8.04
C THR A 106 0.37 4.60 7.43
N ALA A 107 0.50 4.56 6.10
CA ALA A 107 1.76 4.65 5.38
C ALA A 107 2.53 5.94 5.71
N ALA A 108 1.85 7.09 5.78
CA ALA A 108 2.48 8.35 6.15
C ALA A 108 3.12 8.34 7.55
N ARG A 109 2.53 7.57 8.49
CA ARG A 109 3.07 7.37 9.84
C ARG A 109 4.14 6.30 9.90
N THR A 110 4.02 5.25 9.09
CA THR A 110 4.96 4.13 9.05
C THR A 110 6.27 4.51 8.34
N TYR A 111 6.22 5.40 7.35
CA TYR A 111 7.38 5.76 6.52
C TYR A 111 7.72 7.26 6.54
N PRO A 112 7.92 7.87 7.72
CA PRO A 112 8.17 9.31 7.83
C PRO A 112 9.47 9.73 7.11
N ALA A 113 10.47 8.84 7.02
CA ALA A 113 11.70 9.10 6.27
C ALA A 113 11.45 9.30 4.76
N ARG A 114 10.36 8.74 4.22
CA ARG A 114 9.94 8.97 2.83
C ARG A 114 8.99 10.16 2.71
N THR A 115 8.04 10.28 3.64
CA THR A 115 6.89 11.19 3.48
C THR A 115 7.02 12.52 4.22
N GLY A 116 7.93 12.65 5.18
CA GLY A 116 8.05 13.82 6.03
C GLY A 116 8.45 15.09 5.25
N GLY A 117 7.80 16.21 5.57
CA GLY A 117 8.05 17.49 4.93
C GLY A 117 7.58 17.53 3.47
N LEU A 118 6.57 16.73 3.11
CA LEU A 118 5.90 16.77 1.82
C LEU A 118 4.40 16.96 2.06
N CYS A 119 3.78 17.83 1.27
CA CYS A 119 2.33 17.96 1.23
C CYS A 119 1.77 16.89 0.28
N LEU A 120 1.10 15.86 0.82
CA LEU A 120 0.59 14.73 0.03
C LEU A 120 -0.91 14.88 -0.18
N GLN A 121 -1.38 14.88 -1.44
CA GLN A 121 -2.78 15.10 -1.76
C GLN A 121 -3.32 14.10 -2.79
N ALA A 122 -4.30 13.30 -2.39
CA ALA A 122 -5.07 12.49 -3.32
C ALA A 122 -6.13 13.37 -4.01
N PHE A 123 -6.23 13.35 -5.34
CA PHE A 123 -7.27 14.14 -6.04
C PHE A 123 -8.62 13.41 -6.16
N ASP A 124 -8.60 12.08 -6.06
CA ASP A 124 -9.74 11.17 -6.17
C ASP A 124 -10.37 10.86 -4.80
N LEU A 125 -9.80 11.41 -3.72
CA LEU A 125 -10.24 11.19 -2.36
C LEU A 125 -10.23 12.51 -1.59
N PRO A 126 -11.10 12.67 -0.58
CA PRO A 126 -11.00 13.74 0.39
C PRO A 126 -9.90 13.42 1.42
N TRP A 127 -8.67 13.17 0.94
CA TRP A 127 -7.50 12.86 1.76
C TRP A 127 -6.33 13.77 1.39
N ILE A 128 -5.81 14.44 2.40
CA ILE A 128 -4.63 15.28 2.31
C ILE A 128 -3.84 15.18 3.61
N ARG A 129 -2.51 15.13 3.48
CA ARG A 129 -1.57 15.30 4.59
C ARG A 129 -0.84 16.61 4.37
N TYR A 130 -1.26 17.63 5.10
CA TYR A 130 -0.62 18.93 5.11
C TYR A 130 0.70 18.88 5.89
N ASP A 131 1.78 19.20 5.19
CA ASP A 131 3.05 19.68 5.75
C ASP A 131 3.41 20.94 4.93
N ASP A 132 4.25 21.83 5.45
CA ASP A 132 4.69 23.07 4.75
C ASP A 132 5.67 22.81 3.58
N GLY A 133 5.76 21.56 3.12
CA GLY A 133 6.67 21.12 2.09
C GLY A 133 6.08 21.17 0.68
N PRO A 134 6.90 20.89 -0.35
CA PRO A 134 6.45 20.88 -1.73
C PRO A 134 5.38 19.81 -1.97
N PRO A 135 4.40 20.07 -2.86
CA PRO A 135 3.26 19.19 -3.08
C PRO A 135 3.63 17.93 -3.88
N VAL A 136 2.99 16.82 -3.52
CA VAL A 136 2.93 15.56 -4.28
C VAL A 136 1.45 15.18 -4.42
N THR A 137 0.96 15.22 -5.64
CA THR A 137 -0.46 15.06 -5.96
C THR A 137 -0.67 13.97 -7.00
N GLY A 138 -1.68 13.13 -6.81
CA GLY A 138 -2.04 12.07 -7.76
C GLY A 138 -3.22 11.22 -7.27
N PRO A 139 -3.51 10.08 -7.91
CA PRO A 139 -4.47 9.11 -7.39
C PRO A 139 -4.03 8.59 -6.01
N GLY A 140 -4.99 8.32 -5.12
CA GLY A 140 -4.68 7.82 -3.78
C GLY A 140 -3.91 6.49 -3.79
N GLU A 141 -4.18 5.61 -4.76
CA GLU A 141 -3.43 4.35 -4.91
C GLU A 141 -1.98 4.61 -5.31
N ALA A 142 -1.74 5.48 -6.29
CA ALA A 142 -0.39 5.83 -6.73
C ALA A 142 0.43 6.45 -5.59
N LEU A 143 -0.19 7.36 -4.83
CA LEU A 143 0.42 7.94 -3.64
C LEU A 143 0.80 6.86 -2.63
N LEU A 144 -0.12 5.95 -2.30
CA LEU A 144 0.14 4.84 -1.39
C LEU A 144 1.34 4.01 -1.86
N MET A 145 1.34 3.61 -3.14
CA MET A 145 2.39 2.77 -3.71
C MET A 145 3.76 3.46 -3.67
N ALA A 146 3.83 4.74 -4.03
CA ALA A 146 5.06 5.53 -3.96
C ALA A 146 5.54 5.74 -2.50
N MET A 147 4.63 6.09 -1.58
CA MET A 147 4.93 6.20 -0.14
C MET A 147 5.44 4.89 0.45
N CYS A 148 5.02 3.75 -0.12
CA CYS A 148 5.45 2.41 0.24
C CYS A 148 6.71 1.94 -0.53
N GLY A 149 7.26 2.76 -1.43
CA GLY A 149 8.54 2.53 -2.08
C GLY A 149 8.49 1.83 -3.42
N ARG A 150 7.35 1.85 -4.10
CA ARG A 150 7.22 1.29 -5.44
C ARG A 150 7.41 2.41 -6.46
N PRO A 151 8.60 2.52 -7.10
CA PRO A 151 8.91 3.64 -7.99
C PRO A 151 8.02 3.68 -9.24
N ALA A 152 7.46 2.55 -9.65
CA ALA A 152 6.54 2.46 -10.80
C ALA A 152 5.34 3.41 -10.67
N ALA A 153 4.89 3.71 -9.45
CA ALA A 153 3.76 4.61 -9.21
C ALA A 153 4.11 6.11 -9.30
N LEU A 154 5.40 6.48 -9.34
CA LEU A 154 5.82 7.88 -9.42
C LEU A 154 5.37 8.57 -10.72
N ALA A 155 5.21 7.81 -11.81
CA ALA A 155 4.77 8.32 -13.10
C ALA A 155 3.31 8.83 -13.08
N GLU A 156 2.52 8.41 -12.09
CA GLU A 156 1.14 8.84 -11.87
C GLU A 156 1.04 10.06 -10.93
N LEU A 157 2.18 10.58 -10.44
CA LEU A 157 2.25 11.68 -9.49
C LEU A 157 2.78 12.95 -10.13
N THR A 158 2.35 14.09 -9.59
CA THR A 158 2.72 15.44 -10.04
C THR A 158 3.07 16.32 -8.84
N GLY A 159 3.71 17.46 -9.11
CA GLY A 159 4.08 18.46 -8.09
C GLY A 159 5.58 18.48 -7.76
N ALA A 160 6.04 19.59 -7.20
CA ALA A 160 7.46 19.85 -6.93
C ALA A 160 8.08 18.86 -5.93
N GLY A 161 7.28 18.15 -5.15
CA GLY A 161 7.74 17.15 -4.18
C GLY A 161 8.05 15.78 -4.79
N VAL A 162 7.65 15.50 -6.03
CA VAL A 162 7.81 14.16 -6.64
C VAL A 162 9.28 13.76 -6.74
N ALA A 163 10.16 14.68 -7.14
CA ALA A 163 11.60 14.43 -7.22
C ALA A 163 12.22 14.11 -5.84
N ILE A 164 11.72 14.75 -4.79
CA ILE A 164 12.15 14.50 -3.41
C ILE A 164 11.65 13.13 -2.93
N LEU A 165 10.40 12.77 -3.22
CA LEU A 165 9.88 11.45 -2.88
C LEU A 165 10.66 10.36 -3.63
N ALA A 166 10.94 10.55 -4.92
CA ALA A 166 11.68 9.61 -5.74
C ALA A 166 13.10 9.33 -5.20
N SER A 167 13.83 10.39 -4.80
CA SER A 167 15.18 10.23 -4.23
C SER A 167 15.18 9.44 -2.92
N ARG A 168 14.11 9.54 -2.13
CA ARG A 168 13.94 8.80 -0.87
C ARG A 168 13.54 7.33 -1.06
N ILE A 169 12.98 6.94 -2.21
CA ILE A 169 12.67 5.54 -2.53
C ILE A 169 13.94 4.77 -2.90
N GLY A 170 14.84 5.39 -3.66
CA GLY A 170 16.10 4.77 -4.13
C GLY A 170 17.28 4.86 -3.16
N GLY A 171 17.15 5.59 -2.05
CA GLY A 171 18.21 5.74 -1.06
C GLY A 171 18.50 4.43 -0.32
N LYS A 172 19.77 3.97 -0.32
CA LYS A 172 20.24 2.99 0.67
C LYS A 172 19.91 3.53 2.07
N ARG A 173 19.35 2.70 2.96
CA ARG A 173 19.25 3.08 4.38
C ARG A 173 20.66 3.50 4.85
N PRO A 174 20.83 4.64 5.53
CA PRO A 174 22.09 4.90 6.20
C PRO A 174 22.37 3.72 7.15
N ARG A 175 23.61 3.20 7.08
CA ARG A 175 24.07 2.11 7.95
C ARG A 175 24.10 2.57 9.39
#